data_AF-T0QV32-F1
#
_entry.id   AF-T0QV32-F1
#
_cell.length_a   1.000
_cell.length_b   1.000
_cell.length_c   1.000
_cell.angle_alpha   90.00
_cell.angle_beta   90.00
_cell.angle_gamma   90.00
#
_symmetry.space_group_name_H-M   'P 1'
#
loop_
_entity.id
_entity.type
_entity.pdbx_description
1 polymer ?
#
loop_
_entity_poly.entity_id
_entity_poly.type
_entity_poly.pdbx_seq_one_letter_code
_entity_poly.pdbx_strand_id
1 'polypeptide(L)'
;MRVSYLLTCLYVIAAYAWAETTDTTRGIPPPRVRRAWSQYSRNEKETYISAVALAMQKGLHHRFMEIHMEPSSEREAHDCLFFYWHRAFLLAYENMLRSLSPQYAGVTLPYWDYATIGANFIAGSCTNMLTCGTLLKDFGGSLPLGSAGIKTFTVNGEIIESDNCVKSNLTSSFCQSTSAFMSNKCIGCMPRNDWSQVAVPPDVNVLSVYNNILGTVAPTLAGVTSGVQYGTHNMVHAVLNAIMGTFASPADPVFYAHHAMVDALHTIYYSCVVARKPPINKGADARTWTSCRNFNGRTILPTDTITMKGGNAGAQPTSVWLPTHPLNPYFAGIPKLYTGYTDTTQLGAHSYSYNFTGTMLDKMNKQCTKFHPSLASFLYEPNEEAASADVTTEISWLQDATRLASKFYTDPKDVNLQVQMMLCVYYNECLGGVFDYSEKFKTSFRVSVKPPCKSIIDDLARGDVVIGVQGWESLLLKRYPCNNPSVLF
;
A
#
# COMPACT_ATOMS: atom_id res chain seq x y z
N MET A 1 32.17 49.81 48.63
CA MET A 1 31.89 48.85 47.54
C MET A 1 31.52 47.51 48.17
N ARG A 2 30.24 47.11 48.12
CA ARG A 2 29.71 45.92 48.78
C ARG A 2 29.25 44.89 47.73
N VAL A 3 29.83 43.70 47.82
CA VAL A 3 29.35 42.32 47.58
C VAL A 3 28.00 42.14 46.86
N SER A 4 27.95 41.26 45.82
CA SER A 4 26.91 40.20 45.67
C SER A 4 27.17 39.17 44.55
N TYR A 5 27.42 37.93 45.00
CA TYR A 5 26.97 36.59 44.56
C TYR A 5 26.71 36.20 43.08
N LEU A 6 27.50 35.21 42.64
CA LEU A 6 27.13 33.85 42.16
C LEU A 6 25.81 33.67 41.39
N LEU A 7 25.92 33.19 40.14
CA LEU A 7 25.19 32.01 39.63
C LEU A 7 25.70 31.62 38.23
N THR A 8 26.54 30.59 38.17
CA THR A 8 26.90 29.85 36.96
C THR A 8 25.84 28.76 36.71
N CYS A 9 24.96 28.97 35.72
CA CYS A 9 24.09 27.90 35.22
C CYS A 9 24.84 27.05 34.19
N LEU A 10 25.27 25.86 34.60
CA LEU A 10 25.63 24.75 33.72
C LEU A 10 24.36 24.21 33.06
N TYR A 11 24.18 24.48 31.77
CA TYR A 11 23.21 23.76 30.94
C TYR A 11 23.76 22.38 30.60
N VAL A 12 23.27 21.35 31.31
CA VAL A 12 23.41 19.95 30.88
C VAL A 12 22.37 19.73 29.79
N ILE A 13 22.79 19.80 28.53
CA ILE A 13 21.99 19.32 27.40
C ILE A 13 22.12 17.79 27.40
N ALA A 14 21.17 17.10 28.03
CA ALA A 14 20.96 15.69 27.80
C ALA A 14 20.28 15.52 26.43
N ALA A 15 21.10 15.44 25.37
CA ALA A 15 20.63 14.97 24.08
C ALA A 15 20.28 13.49 24.22
N TYR A 16 18.99 13.18 24.34
CA TYR A 16 18.48 11.82 24.17
C TYR A 16 18.59 11.45 22.68
N ALA A 17 19.79 11.03 22.27
CA ALA A 17 19.95 10.25 21.07
C ALA A 17 19.33 8.88 21.35
N TRP A 18 18.14 8.63 20.78
CA TRP A 18 17.64 7.27 20.60
C TRP A 18 18.50 6.60 19.52
N ALA A 19 19.74 6.30 19.87
CA ALA A 19 20.43 5.19 19.24
C ALA A 19 19.74 3.95 19.78
N GLU A 20 18.99 3.25 18.93
CA GLU A 20 18.71 1.84 19.17
C GLU A 20 20.06 1.14 19.24
N THR A 21 20.61 1.06 20.45
CA THR A 21 21.67 0.13 20.78
C THR A 21 21.08 -1.24 20.47
N THR A 22 21.59 -1.87 19.42
CA THR A 22 21.40 -3.30 19.19
C THR A 22 21.85 -4.01 20.46
N ASP A 23 20.90 -4.36 21.31
CA ASP A 23 21.13 -5.22 22.46
C ASP A 23 21.47 -6.60 21.92
N THR A 24 22.75 -6.81 21.65
CA THR A 24 23.32 -8.10 21.26
C THR A 24 23.41 -9.06 22.46
N THR A 25 22.86 -8.71 23.64
CA THR A 25 22.95 -9.54 24.84
C THR A 25 21.79 -10.54 25.02
N ARG A 26 20.80 -10.54 24.13
CA ARG A 26 19.89 -11.67 23.91
C ARG A 26 19.74 -11.88 22.41
N GLY A 27 20.05 -13.07 21.89
CA GLY A 27 19.87 -13.44 20.48
C GLY A 27 18.41 -13.48 19.99
N ILE A 28 17.54 -12.62 20.51
CA ILE A 28 16.14 -12.46 20.13
C ILE A 28 16.08 -11.28 19.15
N PRO A 29 15.69 -11.50 17.88
CA PRO A 29 15.49 -10.41 16.93
C PRO A 29 14.48 -9.39 17.47
N PRO A 30 14.63 -8.09 17.14
CA PRO A 30 13.68 -7.07 17.58
C PRO A 30 12.28 -7.38 17.07
N PRO A 31 11.23 -6.94 17.79
CA PRO A 31 9.85 -7.12 17.37
C PRO A 31 9.62 -6.50 15.99
N ARG A 32 8.77 -7.15 15.19
CA ARG A 32 8.44 -6.66 13.85
C ARG A 32 7.43 -5.53 13.94
N VAL A 33 7.90 -4.31 13.73
CA VAL A 33 7.05 -3.11 13.60
C VAL A 33 7.26 -2.54 12.20
N ARG A 34 6.20 -2.51 11.40
CA ARG A 34 6.19 -1.90 10.07
C ARG A 34 5.84 -0.41 10.19
N ARG A 35 6.61 0.45 9.53
CA ARG A 35 6.48 1.91 9.54
C ARG A 35 6.34 2.46 8.13
N ALA A 36 5.86 3.69 8.00
CA ALA A 36 5.83 4.38 6.71
C ALA A 36 7.26 4.56 6.20
N TRP A 37 7.50 4.38 4.90
CA TRP A 37 8.83 4.58 4.32
C TRP A 37 9.42 5.97 4.58
N SER A 38 8.56 7.00 4.64
CA SER A 38 8.95 8.38 4.96
C SER A 38 9.59 8.52 6.35
N GLN A 39 9.30 7.61 7.28
CA GLN A 39 9.78 7.63 8.66
C GLN A 39 11.06 6.83 8.87
N TYR A 40 11.56 6.16 7.83
CA TYR A 40 12.82 5.45 7.91
C TYR A 40 13.96 6.47 7.89
N SER A 41 14.88 6.36 8.84
CA SER A 41 16.16 7.03 8.80
C SER A 41 16.96 6.60 7.57
N ARG A 42 17.97 7.38 7.20
CA ARG A 42 18.86 7.05 6.08
C ARG A 42 19.48 5.65 6.22
N ASN A 43 19.93 5.27 7.42
CA ASN A 43 20.54 3.97 7.66
C ASN A 43 19.54 2.81 7.50
N GLU A 44 18.29 3.00 7.93
CA GLU A 44 17.24 1.99 7.76
C GLU A 44 16.86 1.83 6.28
N LYS A 45 16.81 2.93 5.53
CA LYS A 45 16.60 2.90 4.08
C LYS A 45 17.72 2.14 3.37
N GLU A 46 18.98 2.46 3.68
CA GLU A 46 20.16 1.79 3.11
C GLU A 46 20.18 0.29 3.47
N THR A 47 19.81 -0.06 4.71
CA THR A 47 19.71 -1.46 5.17
C THR A 47 18.62 -2.22 4.41
N TYR A 48 17.42 -1.65 4.26
CA TYR A 48 16.34 -2.28 3.51
C TYR A 48 16.71 -2.46 2.03
N ILE A 49 17.22 -1.40 1.39
CA ILE A 49 17.61 -1.43 -0.03
C ILE A 49 18.68 -2.48 -0.29
N SER A 50 19.72 -2.55 0.55
CA SER A 50 20.78 -3.55 0.40
C SER A 50 20.30 -4.98 0.64
N ALA A 51 19.34 -5.20 1.57
CA ALA A 51 18.74 -6.51 1.79
C ALA A 51 18.00 -7.02 0.54
N VAL A 52 17.17 -6.17 -0.07
CA VAL A 52 16.43 -6.53 -1.30
C VAL A 52 17.39 -6.73 -2.48
N ALA A 53 18.40 -5.87 -2.63
CA ALA A 53 19.42 -6.03 -3.66
C ALA A 53 20.16 -7.37 -3.51
N LEU A 54 20.53 -7.76 -2.28
CA LEU A 54 21.17 -9.05 -2.01
C LEU A 54 20.23 -10.23 -2.30
N ALA A 55 18.93 -10.10 -2.01
CA ALA A 55 17.93 -11.11 -2.37
C ALA A 55 17.85 -11.33 -3.89
N MET A 56 17.94 -10.26 -4.68
CA MET A 56 18.02 -10.36 -6.15
C MET A 56 19.32 -11.05 -6.58
N GLN A 57 20.47 -10.63 -6.04
CA GLN A 57 21.78 -11.22 -6.35
C GLN A 57 21.84 -12.73 -6.04
N LYS A 58 21.18 -13.18 -4.97
CA LYS A 58 21.10 -14.60 -4.60
C LYS A 58 20.05 -15.39 -5.39
N GLY A 59 19.31 -14.76 -6.31
CA GLY A 59 18.28 -15.43 -7.09
C GLY A 59 17.06 -15.86 -6.27
N LEU A 60 16.76 -15.13 -5.19
CA LEU A 60 15.62 -15.40 -4.32
C LEU A 60 14.39 -14.56 -4.72
N HIS A 61 14.61 -13.32 -5.15
CA HIS A 61 13.54 -12.36 -5.42
C HIS A 61 12.58 -12.80 -6.54
N HIS A 62 13.09 -13.18 -7.71
CA HIS A 62 12.25 -13.58 -8.85
C HIS A 62 11.37 -14.81 -8.56
N ARG A 63 11.77 -15.68 -7.63
CA ARG A 63 10.97 -16.84 -7.23
C ARG A 63 9.66 -16.44 -6.54
N PHE A 64 9.63 -15.28 -5.88
CA PHE A 64 8.39 -14.74 -5.32
C PHE A 64 7.47 -14.20 -6.42
N MET A 65 8.02 -13.52 -7.43
CA MET A 65 7.28 -13.14 -8.63
C MET A 65 6.69 -14.38 -9.33
N GLU A 66 7.46 -15.46 -9.48
CA GLU A 66 6.99 -16.71 -10.06
C GLU A 66 5.81 -17.34 -9.30
N ILE A 67 5.71 -17.15 -7.98
CA ILE A 67 4.52 -17.59 -7.22
C ILE A 67 3.29 -16.79 -7.62
N HIS A 68 3.41 -15.48 -7.70
CA HIS A 68 2.29 -14.59 -7.99
C HIS A 68 1.80 -14.71 -9.45
N MET A 69 2.68 -15.11 -10.37
CA MET A 69 2.34 -15.38 -11.77
C MET A 69 1.76 -16.78 -12.00
N GLU A 70 1.91 -17.71 -11.06
CA GLU A 70 1.40 -19.07 -11.22
C GLU A 70 -0.15 -19.06 -11.20
N PRO A 71 -0.84 -19.61 -12.22
CA PRO A 71 -2.29 -19.40 -12.38
C PRO A 71 -3.15 -19.80 -11.18
N SER A 72 -2.82 -20.91 -10.49
CA SER A 72 -3.62 -21.33 -9.33
C SER A 72 -3.40 -20.44 -8.10
N SER A 73 -2.20 -19.89 -7.96
CA SER A 73 -1.79 -18.99 -6.89
C SER A 73 -2.33 -17.58 -7.13
N GLU A 74 -2.15 -17.06 -8.35
CA GLU A 74 -2.72 -15.78 -8.81
C GLU A 74 -4.22 -15.71 -8.56
N ARG A 75 -4.94 -16.79 -8.88
CA ARG A 75 -6.40 -16.83 -8.73
C ARG A 75 -6.84 -16.66 -7.28
N GLU A 76 -6.12 -17.22 -6.31
CA GLU A 76 -6.44 -17.06 -4.90
C GLU A 76 -5.87 -15.76 -4.31
N ALA A 77 -4.83 -15.19 -4.93
CA ALA A 77 -4.27 -13.91 -4.57
C ALA A 77 -5.23 -12.73 -4.85
N HIS A 78 -6.04 -12.80 -5.91
CA HIS A 78 -6.88 -11.67 -6.38
C HIS A 78 -8.39 -11.95 -6.36
N ASP A 79 -8.87 -12.62 -5.31
CA ASP A 79 -10.30 -12.85 -5.10
C ASP A 79 -10.61 -12.65 -3.60
N CYS A 80 -11.63 -13.33 -3.08
CA CYS A 80 -12.17 -13.12 -1.74
C CYS A 80 -11.20 -13.26 -0.54
N LEU A 81 -10.05 -13.92 -0.70
CA LEU A 81 -9.03 -14.11 0.36
C LEU A 81 -7.76 -13.28 0.14
N PHE A 82 -7.86 -12.26 -0.73
CA PHE A 82 -6.81 -11.33 -1.16
C PHE A 82 -5.85 -10.91 -0.04
N PHE A 83 -6.36 -10.40 1.08
CA PHE A 83 -5.52 -9.93 2.18
C PHE A 83 -4.70 -11.05 2.83
N TYR A 84 -5.32 -12.21 3.04
CA TYR A 84 -4.68 -13.32 3.76
C TYR A 84 -3.63 -14.00 2.90
N TRP A 85 -3.89 -14.14 1.60
CA TRP A 85 -2.91 -14.63 0.65
C TRP A 85 -1.69 -13.68 0.62
N HIS A 86 -1.90 -12.38 0.39
CA HIS A 86 -0.81 -11.41 0.35
C HIS A 86 -0.08 -11.29 1.69
N ARG A 87 -0.77 -11.40 2.82
CA ARG A 87 -0.15 -11.40 4.15
C ARG A 87 0.84 -12.55 4.32
N ALA A 88 0.48 -13.77 3.92
CA ALA A 88 1.37 -14.92 3.95
C ALA A 88 2.59 -14.70 3.04
N PHE A 89 2.36 -14.17 1.84
CA PHE A 89 3.39 -13.87 0.85
C PHE A 89 4.40 -12.83 1.35
N LEU A 90 3.92 -11.70 1.89
CA LEU A 90 4.73 -10.63 2.44
C LEU A 90 5.55 -11.11 3.65
N LEU A 91 4.94 -11.91 4.53
CA LEU A 91 5.63 -12.40 5.72
C LEU A 91 6.77 -13.36 5.37
N ALA A 92 6.57 -14.23 4.38
CA ALA A 92 7.64 -15.09 3.86
C ALA A 92 8.74 -14.28 3.17
N TYR A 93 8.41 -13.23 2.42
CA TYR A 93 9.41 -12.35 1.83
C TYR A 93 10.22 -11.60 2.91
N GLU A 94 9.57 -11.10 3.95
CA GLU A 94 10.23 -10.47 5.10
C GLU A 94 11.11 -11.48 5.88
N ASN A 95 10.66 -12.73 6.06
CA ASN A 95 11.47 -13.82 6.62
C ASN A 95 12.73 -14.07 5.77
N MET A 96 12.59 -14.09 4.45
CA MET A 96 13.71 -14.24 3.53
C MET A 96 14.72 -13.12 3.72
N LEU A 97 14.29 -11.85 3.70
CA LEU A 97 15.18 -10.69 3.91
C LEU A 97 15.92 -10.77 5.25
N ARG A 98 15.20 -11.06 6.33
CA ARG A 98 15.78 -11.14 7.69
C ARG A 98 16.77 -12.28 7.85
N SER A 99 16.66 -13.32 7.04
CA SER A 99 17.56 -14.49 7.08
C SER A 99 18.89 -14.29 6.32
N LEU A 100 19.01 -13.24 5.50
CA LEU A 100 20.14 -13.07 4.59
C LEU A 100 21.49 -12.84 5.30
N SER A 101 21.47 -12.17 6.46
CA SER A 101 22.64 -11.85 7.29
C SER A 101 22.18 -11.29 8.64
N PRO A 102 22.97 -11.41 9.74
CA PRO A 102 22.64 -10.81 11.03
C PRO A 102 22.27 -9.32 10.97
N GLN A 103 22.90 -8.54 10.07
CA GLN A 103 22.58 -7.11 9.91
C GLN A 103 21.15 -6.85 9.41
N TYR A 104 20.52 -7.83 8.78
CA TYR A 104 19.15 -7.74 8.27
C TYR A 104 18.11 -8.33 9.23
N ALA A 105 18.54 -8.89 10.37
CA ALA A 105 17.65 -9.55 11.31
C ALA A 105 16.54 -8.63 11.86
N GLY A 106 16.73 -7.31 11.81
CA GLY A 106 15.73 -6.31 12.19
C GLY A 106 14.86 -5.76 11.06
N VAL A 107 15.13 -6.12 9.80
CA VAL A 107 14.39 -5.59 8.63
C VAL A 107 12.91 -5.93 8.73
N THR A 108 12.06 -4.94 8.47
CA THR A 108 10.61 -5.10 8.27
C THR A 108 10.23 -4.49 6.92
N LEU A 109 9.09 -4.91 6.35
CA LEU A 109 8.58 -4.24 5.15
C LEU A 109 8.05 -2.84 5.49
N PRO A 110 8.46 -1.79 4.78
CA PRO A 110 7.84 -0.47 4.92
C PRO A 110 6.46 -0.48 4.27
N TYR A 111 5.52 0.33 4.76
CA TYR A 111 4.30 0.60 4.01
C TYR A 111 4.39 1.94 3.27
N TRP A 112 3.66 2.03 2.17
CA TRP A 112 3.55 3.24 1.36
C TRP A 112 2.37 4.09 1.82
N ASP A 113 2.63 5.19 2.53
CA ASP A 113 1.57 6.07 3.06
C ASP A 113 0.84 6.84 1.94
N TYR A 114 -0.24 6.24 1.42
CA TYR A 114 -1.11 6.83 0.41
C TYR A 114 -1.71 8.16 0.81
N ALA A 115 -2.16 8.26 2.07
CA ALA A 115 -2.90 9.42 2.53
C ALA A 115 -2.04 10.70 2.39
N THR A 116 -0.78 10.65 2.83
CA THR A 116 0.16 11.77 2.67
C THR A 116 0.43 12.12 1.21
N ILE A 117 0.48 11.14 0.31
CA ILE A 117 0.70 11.37 -1.13
C ILE A 117 -0.49 12.09 -1.76
N GLY A 118 -1.71 11.65 -1.42
CA GLY A 118 -2.94 12.31 -1.83
C GLY A 118 -3.00 13.75 -1.33
N ALA A 119 -2.61 14.00 -0.08
CA ALA A 119 -2.56 15.34 0.53
C ALA A 119 -1.62 16.29 -0.22
N ASN A 120 -0.39 15.84 -0.47
CA ASN A 120 0.62 16.65 -1.16
C ASN A 120 0.19 16.99 -2.59
N PHE A 121 -0.48 16.05 -3.27
CA PHE A 121 -0.94 16.26 -4.64
C PHE A 121 -2.12 17.23 -4.72
N ILE A 122 -3.16 17.03 -3.90
CA ILE A 122 -4.34 17.92 -3.92
C ILE A 122 -3.97 19.35 -3.50
N ALA A 123 -2.98 19.51 -2.62
CA ALA A 123 -2.43 20.81 -2.22
C ALA A 123 -1.56 21.48 -3.31
N GLY A 124 -1.14 20.75 -4.35
CA GLY A 124 -0.29 21.27 -5.42
C GLY A 124 1.21 21.34 -5.09
N SER A 125 1.65 20.74 -3.98
CA SER A 125 3.07 20.70 -3.57
C SER A 125 3.92 19.76 -4.42
N CYS A 126 3.28 18.93 -5.25
CA CYS A 126 3.89 17.99 -6.16
C CYS A 126 2.92 17.70 -7.33
N THR A 127 3.41 17.07 -8.39
CA THR A 127 2.63 16.94 -9.64
C THR A 127 2.42 15.50 -10.10
N ASN A 128 3.11 14.53 -9.50
CA ASN A 128 3.07 13.13 -9.93
C ASN A 128 3.47 12.17 -8.80
N MET A 129 3.18 10.88 -9.01
CA MET A 129 3.50 9.79 -8.09
C MET A 129 5.00 9.73 -7.72
N LEU A 130 5.90 10.12 -8.65
CA LEU A 130 7.34 10.14 -8.39
C LEU A 130 7.73 11.24 -7.39
N THR A 131 7.04 12.38 -7.38
CA THR A 131 7.43 13.57 -6.59
C THR A 131 6.61 13.76 -5.32
N CYS A 132 5.40 13.21 -5.24
CA CYS A 132 4.50 13.36 -4.09
C CYS A 132 4.87 12.52 -2.86
N GLY A 133 5.87 11.64 -2.98
CA GLY A 133 6.46 10.91 -1.87
C GLY A 133 7.92 10.53 -2.17
N THR A 134 8.63 10.05 -1.16
CA THR A 134 10.06 9.68 -1.30
C THR A 134 10.28 8.26 -1.81
N LEU A 135 9.30 7.36 -1.64
CA LEU A 135 9.45 5.93 -1.90
C LEU A 135 9.89 5.61 -3.32
N LEU A 136 9.19 6.13 -4.34
CA LEU A 136 9.50 5.80 -5.73
C LEU A 136 10.90 6.28 -6.12
N LYS A 137 11.32 7.48 -5.68
CA LYS A 137 12.68 8.02 -5.90
C LYS A 137 13.73 7.13 -5.24
N ASP A 138 13.54 6.80 -3.97
CA ASP A 138 14.49 5.98 -3.20
C ASP A 138 14.61 4.56 -3.78
N PHE A 139 13.53 4.06 -4.41
CA PHE A 139 13.50 2.74 -5.06
C PHE A 139 14.06 2.78 -6.50
N GLY A 140 14.74 3.86 -6.86
CA GLY A 140 15.45 4.06 -8.14
C GLY A 140 14.74 4.99 -9.12
N GLY A 141 13.48 5.34 -8.86
CA GLY A 141 12.67 6.18 -9.73
C GLY A 141 12.46 5.59 -11.13
N SER A 142 11.84 6.39 -11.98
CA SER A 142 11.82 6.23 -13.44
C SER A 142 11.50 7.60 -14.03
N LEU A 143 12.46 8.15 -14.80
CA LEU A 143 12.44 9.51 -15.35
C LEU A 143 12.10 9.44 -16.85
N PRO A 144 11.98 10.58 -17.57
CA PRO A 144 11.40 10.62 -18.90
C PRO A 144 11.88 9.57 -19.89
N LEU A 145 10.94 9.11 -20.73
CA LEU A 145 11.14 8.12 -21.78
C LEU A 145 12.49 8.33 -22.46
N GLY A 146 13.35 7.31 -22.39
CA GLY A 146 14.65 7.35 -23.06
C GLY A 146 14.50 7.49 -24.57
N SER A 147 15.49 8.06 -25.24
CA SER A 147 15.52 8.24 -26.71
C SER A 147 15.36 6.95 -27.53
N ALA A 148 15.55 5.79 -26.89
CA ALA A 148 15.34 4.47 -27.48
C ALA A 148 13.85 4.07 -27.63
N GLY A 149 12.91 4.86 -27.10
CA GLY A 149 11.48 4.55 -27.15
C GLY A 149 11.07 3.38 -26.25
N ILE A 150 9.85 2.89 -26.47
CA ILE A 150 9.26 1.77 -25.73
C ILE A 150 10.08 0.50 -25.98
N LYS A 151 10.38 -0.22 -24.90
CA LYS A 151 11.14 -1.48 -24.91
C LYS A 151 10.23 -2.64 -24.55
N THR A 152 10.56 -3.81 -25.10
CA THR A 152 9.84 -5.06 -24.80
C THR A 152 10.74 -6.03 -24.06
N PHE A 153 10.22 -6.59 -22.97
CA PHE A 153 10.90 -7.58 -22.13
C PHE A 153 10.03 -8.82 -21.97
N THR A 154 10.67 -9.99 -21.83
CA THR A 154 9.96 -11.22 -21.45
C THR A 154 10.29 -11.54 -19.99
N VAL A 155 9.31 -11.40 -19.11
CA VAL A 155 9.43 -11.67 -17.67
C VAL A 155 8.65 -12.92 -17.34
N ASN A 156 9.34 -13.99 -16.97
CA ASN A 156 8.77 -15.32 -16.74
C ASN A 156 7.72 -15.74 -17.78
N GLY A 157 8.03 -15.54 -19.07
CA GLY A 157 7.15 -15.88 -20.20
C GLY A 157 6.11 -14.82 -20.59
N GLU A 158 5.87 -13.81 -19.76
CA GLU A 158 4.97 -12.70 -20.07
C GLU A 158 5.70 -11.58 -20.81
N ILE A 159 5.06 -11.00 -21.83
CA ILE A 159 5.61 -9.88 -22.60
C ILE A 159 5.21 -8.56 -21.92
N ILE A 160 6.20 -7.76 -21.55
CA ILE A 160 6.02 -6.49 -20.87
C ILE A 160 6.65 -5.38 -21.70
N GLU A 161 5.89 -4.30 -21.87
CA GLU A 161 6.37 -3.08 -22.50
C GLU A 161 6.67 -2.06 -21.42
N SER A 162 7.79 -1.34 -21.58
CA SER A 162 8.13 -0.25 -20.68
C SER A 162 8.91 0.87 -21.36
N ASP A 163 8.77 2.09 -20.83
CA ASP A 163 9.53 3.25 -21.31
C ASP A 163 11.03 3.12 -20.99
N ASN A 164 11.35 2.52 -19.84
CA ASN A 164 12.69 2.45 -19.30
C ASN A 164 13.05 1.06 -18.80
N CYS A 165 14.36 0.85 -18.61
CA CYS A 165 14.89 -0.26 -17.83
C CYS A 165 15.86 0.31 -16.81
N VAL A 166 15.37 0.48 -15.58
CA VAL A 166 16.00 1.28 -14.53
C VAL A 166 17.08 0.47 -13.83
N LYS A 167 18.26 1.07 -13.64
CA LYS A 167 19.34 0.54 -12.81
C LYS A 167 19.52 1.42 -11.59
N SER A 168 19.49 0.82 -10.41
CA SER A 168 19.75 1.46 -9.13
C SER A 168 20.43 0.47 -8.18
N ASN A 169 20.84 0.93 -7.00
CA ASN A 169 21.34 0.05 -5.94
C ASN A 169 20.36 -1.08 -5.60
N LEU A 170 19.06 -0.86 -5.82
CA LEU A 170 18.00 -1.82 -5.56
C LEU A 170 17.74 -2.80 -6.71
N THR A 171 17.87 -2.36 -7.96
CA THR A 171 17.30 -3.05 -9.14
C THR A 171 18.33 -3.62 -10.11
N SER A 172 19.62 -3.28 -9.95
CA SER A 172 20.68 -3.65 -10.90
C SER A 172 20.93 -5.17 -11.01
N SER A 173 20.51 -5.94 -10.01
CA SER A 173 20.66 -7.41 -9.99
C SER A 173 19.37 -8.16 -10.33
N PHE A 174 18.36 -7.46 -10.86
CA PHE A 174 17.10 -8.10 -11.22
C PHE A 174 17.30 -9.17 -12.30
N CYS A 175 16.69 -10.33 -12.05
CA CYS A 175 16.58 -11.45 -12.99
C CYS A 175 15.10 -11.71 -13.27
N GLN A 176 14.77 -11.88 -14.54
CA GLN A 176 13.41 -11.98 -15.03
C GLN A 176 12.78 -13.38 -14.91
N SER A 177 13.56 -14.39 -14.55
CA SER A 177 13.09 -15.75 -14.25
C SER A 177 14.20 -16.60 -13.63
N THR A 178 13.84 -17.76 -13.08
CA THR A 178 14.79 -18.77 -12.58
C THR A 178 15.73 -19.25 -13.69
N SER A 179 15.23 -19.50 -14.91
CA SER A 179 16.09 -19.91 -16.03
C SER A 179 17.11 -18.84 -16.41
N ALA A 180 16.73 -17.56 -16.39
CA ALA A 180 17.64 -16.45 -16.66
C ALA A 180 18.73 -16.34 -15.58
N PHE A 181 18.35 -16.52 -14.31
CA PHE A 181 19.30 -16.55 -13.20
C PHE A 181 20.29 -17.71 -13.34
N MET A 182 19.81 -18.93 -13.56
CA MET A 182 20.68 -20.12 -13.68
C MET A 182 21.62 -20.07 -14.89
N SER A 183 21.22 -19.41 -15.97
CA SER A 183 22.05 -19.24 -17.18
C SER A 183 22.92 -17.98 -17.15
N ASN A 184 22.89 -17.21 -16.06
CA ASN A 184 23.60 -15.94 -15.91
C ASN A 184 23.27 -14.94 -17.04
N LYS A 185 22.00 -14.89 -17.46
CA LYS A 185 21.47 -14.04 -18.55
C LYS A 185 20.33 -13.15 -18.05
N CYS A 186 20.53 -12.56 -16.88
CA CYS A 186 19.56 -11.65 -16.28
C CYS A 186 19.48 -10.32 -17.05
N ILE A 187 18.29 -9.72 -17.13
CA ILE A 187 18.10 -8.38 -17.72
C ILE A 187 18.96 -7.33 -17.01
N GLY A 188 19.11 -7.42 -15.68
CA GLY A 188 19.99 -6.53 -14.91
C GLY A 188 19.50 -5.08 -14.79
N CYS A 189 18.19 -4.87 -14.98
CA CYS A 189 17.50 -3.59 -14.76
C CYS A 189 15.99 -3.85 -14.63
N MET A 190 15.26 -2.90 -14.04
CA MET A 190 13.81 -3.00 -13.80
C MET A 190 13.00 -2.29 -14.89
N PRO A 191 12.21 -3.01 -15.71
CA PRO A 191 11.26 -2.43 -16.65
C PRO A 191 10.22 -1.53 -15.96
N ARG A 192 10.26 -0.22 -16.21
CA ARG A 192 9.35 0.78 -15.63
C ARG A 192 8.92 1.81 -16.67
N ASN A 193 7.69 2.31 -16.54
CA ASN A 193 7.25 3.49 -17.29
C ASN A 193 7.76 4.79 -16.68
N ASP A 194 7.66 5.89 -17.39
CA ASP A 194 8.01 7.22 -16.91
C ASP A 194 7.05 7.67 -15.79
N TRP A 195 7.51 7.55 -14.54
CA TRP A 195 6.71 7.92 -13.37
C TRP A 195 6.64 9.43 -13.14
N SER A 196 7.38 10.25 -13.91
CA SER A 196 7.23 11.71 -13.88
C SER A 196 5.96 12.19 -14.59
N GLN A 197 5.30 11.34 -15.39
CA GLN A 197 4.03 11.64 -16.08
C GLN A 197 2.82 11.02 -15.38
N VAL A 198 3.03 10.25 -14.31
CA VAL A 198 1.95 9.54 -13.63
C VAL A 198 1.31 10.45 -12.60
N ALA A 199 0.12 10.97 -12.90
CA ALA A 199 -0.69 11.72 -11.93
C ALA A 199 -1.01 10.86 -10.71
N VAL A 200 -1.19 11.50 -9.55
CA VAL A 200 -1.62 10.80 -8.33
C VAL A 200 -3.13 10.55 -8.43
N PRO A 201 -3.59 9.29 -8.34
CA PRO A 201 -5.01 9.00 -8.47
C PRO A 201 -5.80 9.41 -7.22
N PRO A 202 -7.09 9.78 -7.33
CA PRO A 202 -7.92 10.11 -6.18
C PRO A 202 -8.11 8.93 -5.22
N ASP A 203 -7.89 7.70 -5.68
CA ASP A 203 -8.01 6.49 -4.87
C ASP A 203 -7.03 6.44 -3.71
N VAL A 204 -5.84 7.05 -3.84
CA VAL A 204 -4.86 7.11 -2.73
C VAL A 204 -5.15 8.23 -1.71
N ASN A 205 -6.17 9.06 -1.96
CA ASN A 205 -6.63 10.07 -1.01
C ASN A 205 -7.17 9.44 0.28
N VAL A 206 -7.01 10.11 1.44
CA VAL A 206 -7.41 9.56 2.74
C VAL A 206 -8.90 9.25 2.83
N LEU A 207 -9.76 10.03 2.17
CA LEU A 207 -11.21 9.79 2.15
C LEU A 207 -11.55 8.53 1.34
N SER A 208 -10.92 8.37 0.17
CA SER A 208 -11.06 7.16 -0.65
C SER A 208 -10.57 5.93 0.10
N VAL A 209 -9.40 6.04 0.76
CA VAL A 209 -8.85 4.99 1.63
C VAL A 209 -9.84 4.62 2.73
N TYR A 210 -10.40 5.61 3.44
CA TYR A 210 -11.39 5.38 4.50
C TYR A 210 -12.66 4.70 3.97
N ASN A 211 -13.20 5.17 2.85
CA ASN A 211 -14.40 4.61 2.24
C ASN A 211 -14.21 3.16 1.81
N ASN A 212 -13.02 2.81 1.33
CA ASN A 212 -12.63 1.46 0.94
C ASN A 212 -12.53 0.47 2.12
N ILE A 213 -12.42 0.94 3.36
CA ILE A 213 -12.24 0.06 4.53
C ILE A 213 -13.35 0.10 5.57
N LEU A 214 -13.97 1.27 5.81
CA LEU A 214 -14.86 1.51 6.94
C LEU A 214 -16.05 2.41 6.58
N GLY A 215 -15.90 3.29 5.59
CA GLY A 215 -16.91 4.30 5.27
C GLY A 215 -18.13 3.74 4.54
N THR A 216 -17.95 3.28 3.30
CA THR A 216 -19.06 2.90 2.40
C THR A 216 -19.22 1.39 2.24
N VAL A 217 -18.14 0.63 2.43
CA VAL A 217 -18.14 -0.83 2.34
C VAL A 217 -18.92 -1.50 3.48
N ALA A 218 -19.47 -2.68 3.22
CA ALA A 218 -20.05 -3.52 4.28
C ALA A 218 -18.94 -3.97 5.25
N PRO A 219 -19.18 -3.99 6.58
CA PRO A 219 -18.19 -4.39 7.59
C PRO A 219 -18.01 -5.91 7.61
N THR A 220 -17.57 -6.47 6.50
CA THR A 220 -17.33 -7.89 6.24
C THR A 220 -16.00 -8.03 5.49
N LEU A 221 -15.35 -9.20 5.56
CA LEU A 221 -14.11 -9.45 4.81
C LEU A 221 -14.31 -9.23 3.30
N ALA A 222 -15.46 -9.64 2.76
CA ALA A 222 -15.81 -9.41 1.36
C ALA A 222 -15.92 -7.90 1.02
N GLY A 223 -16.56 -7.12 1.90
CA GLY A 223 -16.72 -5.67 1.70
C GLY A 223 -15.38 -4.93 1.67
N VAL A 224 -14.53 -5.13 2.68
CA VAL A 224 -13.20 -4.49 2.73
C VAL A 224 -12.29 -5.00 1.61
N THR A 225 -12.40 -6.28 1.22
CA THR A 225 -11.64 -6.82 0.08
C THR A 225 -12.02 -6.12 -1.21
N SER A 226 -13.33 -6.01 -1.50
CA SER A 226 -13.81 -5.32 -2.69
C SER A 226 -13.39 -3.84 -2.70
N GLY A 227 -13.51 -3.14 -1.57
CA GLY A 227 -13.15 -1.73 -1.48
C GLY A 227 -11.66 -1.48 -1.73
N VAL A 228 -10.78 -2.26 -1.10
CA VAL A 228 -9.33 -2.07 -1.26
C VAL A 228 -8.82 -2.61 -2.60
N GLN A 229 -9.24 -3.82 -2.99
CA GLN A 229 -8.75 -4.46 -4.22
C GLN A 229 -9.11 -3.63 -5.46
N TYR A 230 -10.39 -3.28 -5.62
CA TYR A 230 -10.87 -2.51 -6.78
C TYR A 230 -10.73 -1.00 -6.64
N GLY A 231 -10.33 -0.51 -5.47
CA GLY A 231 -9.97 0.89 -5.25
C GLY A 231 -8.46 1.10 -5.31
N THR A 232 -7.87 1.38 -4.15
CA THR A 232 -6.46 1.77 -3.99
C THR A 232 -5.47 0.78 -4.58
N HIS A 233 -5.69 -0.53 -4.41
CA HIS A 233 -4.77 -1.57 -4.87
C HIS A 233 -4.62 -1.56 -6.40
N ASN A 234 -5.72 -1.83 -7.11
CA ASN A 234 -5.70 -1.90 -8.57
C ASN A 234 -5.29 -0.57 -9.19
N MET A 235 -5.72 0.55 -8.62
CA MET A 235 -5.38 1.86 -9.17
C MET A 235 -3.88 2.14 -9.13
N VAL A 236 -3.18 1.84 -8.02
CA VAL A 236 -1.73 2.05 -7.95
C VAL A 236 -0.98 1.15 -8.95
N HIS A 237 -1.38 -0.11 -9.10
CA HIS A 237 -0.82 -0.98 -10.16
C HIS A 237 -1.07 -0.41 -11.56
N ALA A 238 -2.30 0.05 -11.83
CA ALA A 238 -2.72 0.57 -13.12
C ALA A 238 -1.96 1.83 -13.54
N VAL A 239 -1.77 2.78 -12.61
CA VAL A 239 -1.10 4.05 -12.93
C VAL A 239 0.42 3.90 -13.04
N LEU A 240 1.04 3.00 -12.27
CA LEU A 240 2.48 2.72 -12.41
C LEU A 240 2.79 1.90 -13.68
N ASN A 241 1.87 1.02 -14.08
CA ASN A 241 1.88 0.24 -15.32
C ASN A 241 3.20 -0.55 -15.53
N ALA A 242 3.53 -0.95 -16.76
CA ALA A 242 4.64 -1.85 -17.08
C ALA A 242 4.58 -3.12 -16.20
N ILE A 243 5.67 -3.47 -15.50
CA ILE A 243 5.68 -4.60 -14.56
C ILE A 243 4.61 -4.47 -13.48
N MET A 244 4.45 -3.28 -12.87
CA MET A 244 3.42 -3.04 -11.86
C MET A 244 2.00 -3.18 -12.42
N GLY A 245 1.82 -3.07 -13.73
CA GLY A 245 0.54 -3.26 -14.42
C GLY A 245 0.23 -4.71 -14.81
N THR A 246 0.98 -5.70 -14.32
CA THR A 246 0.83 -7.13 -14.65
C THR A 246 0.91 -8.03 -13.42
N PHE A 247 0.64 -9.33 -13.55
CA PHE A 247 0.89 -10.29 -12.47
C PHE A 247 2.38 -10.55 -12.20
N ALA A 248 3.28 -10.05 -13.06
CA ALA A 248 4.70 -9.96 -12.74
C ALA A 248 5.05 -8.85 -11.75
N SER A 249 4.06 -8.07 -11.24
CA SER A 249 4.29 -6.92 -10.35
C SER A 249 5.26 -7.15 -9.18
N PRO A 250 5.33 -8.34 -8.51
CA PRO A 250 6.30 -8.54 -7.44
C PRO A 250 7.77 -8.51 -7.90
N ALA A 251 8.04 -8.52 -9.21
CA ALA A 251 9.37 -8.24 -9.74
C ALA A 251 9.86 -6.85 -9.36
N ASP A 252 8.96 -5.86 -9.31
CA ASP A 252 9.33 -4.51 -8.87
C ASP A 252 9.28 -4.43 -7.33
N PRO A 253 10.39 -4.06 -6.65
CA PRO A 253 10.41 -3.90 -5.20
C PRO A 253 9.33 -2.97 -4.62
N VAL A 254 8.80 -2.04 -5.42
CA VAL A 254 7.68 -1.16 -5.01
C VAL A 254 6.45 -1.99 -4.60
N PHE A 255 6.25 -3.17 -5.19
CA PHE A 255 5.17 -4.11 -4.85
C PHE A 255 5.09 -4.37 -3.34
N TYR A 256 6.22 -4.59 -2.68
CA TYR A 256 6.23 -5.01 -1.28
C TYR A 256 5.79 -3.89 -0.34
N ALA A 257 6.11 -2.63 -0.67
CA ALA A 257 5.64 -1.49 0.10
C ALA A 257 4.18 -1.12 -0.21
N HIS A 258 3.78 -1.26 -1.48
CA HIS A 258 2.40 -1.15 -1.91
C HIS A 258 1.50 -2.17 -1.18
N HIS A 259 1.91 -3.42 -1.12
CA HIS A 259 1.16 -4.49 -0.46
C HIS A 259 1.27 -4.48 1.07
N ALA A 260 2.36 -3.95 1.64
CA ALA A 260 2.39 -3.64 3.07
C ALA A 260 1.38 -2.55 3.46
N MET A 261 1.12 -1.57 2.58
CA MET A 261 0.04 -0.61 2.77
C MET A 261 -1.35 -1.27 2.67
N VAL A 262 -1.57 -2.14 1.68
CA VAL A 262 -2.80 -2.95 1.58
C VAL A 262 -3.05 -3.76 2.85
N ASP A 263 -2.01 -4.41 3.37
CA ASP A 263 -2.06 -5.18 4.59
C ASP A 263 -2.30 -4.32 5.86
N ALA A 264 -1.73 -3.11 5.89
CA ALA A 264 -2.01 -2.11 6.91
C ALA A 264 -3.50 -1.71 6.95
N LEU A 265 -4.11 -1.49 5.77
CA LEU A 265 -5.53 -1.15 5.66
C LEU A 265 -6.43 -2.26 6.21
N HIS A 266 -6.14 -3.52 5.91
CA HIS A 266 -6.88 -4.64 6.52
C HIS A 266 -6.63 -4.74 8.04
N THR A 267 -5.44 -4.38 8.52
CA THR A 267 -5.13 -4.37 9.96
C THR A 267 -5.93 -3.29 10.71
N ILE A 268 -6.17 -2.13 10.09
CA ILE A 268 -7.08 -1.09 10.60
C ILE A 268 -8.52 -1.62 10.65
N TYR A 269 -9.00 -2.21 9.55
CA TYR A 269 -10.32 -2.85 9.52
C TYR A 269 -10.47 -3.89 10.64
N TYR A 270 -9.49 -4.78 10.81
CA TYR A 270 -9.54 -5.81 11.86
C TYR A 270 -9.60 -5.18 13.25
N SER A 271 -8.75 -4.18 13.54
CA SER A 271 -8.75 -3.46 14.81
C SER A 271 -10.11 -2.82 15.11
N CYS A 272 -10.73 -2.22 14.11
CA CYS A 272 -11.98 -1.49 14.25
C CYS A 272 -13.24 -2.37 14.29
N VAL A 273 -13.28 -3.44 13.51
CA VAL A 273 -14.50 -4.23 13.25
C VAL A 273 -14.50 -5.57 13.97
N VAL A 274 -13.31 -6.15 14.20
CA VAL A 274 -13.16 -7.52 14.70
C VAL A 274 -12.59 -7.56 16.11
N ALA A 275 -11.50 -6.84 16.37
CA ALA A 275 -10.65 -7.03 17.55
C ALA A 275 -11.39 -6.81 18.89
N ARG A 276 -12.41 -5.95 18.93
CA ARG A 276 -13.24 -5.72 20.14
C ARG A 276 -14.02 -6.97 20.56
N LYS A 277 -14.47 -7.78 19.61
CA LYS A 277 -15.19 -9.05 19.86
C LYS A 277 -14.78 -10.09 18.80
N PRO A 278 -13.57 -10.68 18.94
CA PRO A 278 -13.07 -11.66 17.99
C PRO A 278 -13.96 -12.90 18.00
N PRO A 279 -14.29 -13.48 16.83
CA PRO A 279 -15.06 -14.71 16.77
C PRO A 279 -14.22 -15.90 17.25
N ILE A 280 -14.87 -16.83 17.96
CA ILE A 280 -14.25 -18.13 18.30
C ILE A 280 -13.99 -18.93 17.01
N ASN A 281 -14.99 -18.99 16.12
CA ASN A 281 -14.85 -19.61 14.81
C ASN A 281 -14.67 -18.54 13.73
N LYS A 282 -13.41 -18.22 13.41
CA LYS A 282 -13.03 -17.25 12.38
C LYS A 282 -13.59 -17.60 11.00
N GLY A 283 -13.74 -18.90 10.68
CA GLY A 283 -14.26 -19.39 9.41
C GLY A 283 -15.78 -19.30 9.25
N ALA A 284 -16.50 -18.95 10.31
CA ALA A 284 -17.97 -18.82 10.32
C ALA A 284 -18.46 -17.39 10.56
N ASP A 285 -17.56 -16.40 10.64
CA ASP A 285 -17.89 -15.00 10.85
C ASP A 285 -17.57 -14.21 9.58
N ALA A 286 -18.59 -13.54 9.01
CA ALA A 286 -18.47 -12.77 7.78
C ALA A 286 -17.43 -11.62 7.88
N ARG A 287 -17.06 -11.19 9.09
CA ARG A 287 -16.03 -10.17 9.32
C ARG A 287 -14.61 -10.70 9.11
N THR A 288 -14.41 -12.02 9.24
CA THR A 288 -13.10 -12.69 9.15
C THR A 288 -13.04 -13.79 8.09
N TRP A 289 -14.16 -14.10 7.42
CA TRP A 289 -14.20 -15.11 6.38
C TRP A 289 -15.19 -14.75 5.28
N THR A 290 -14.81 -15.12 4.06
CA THR A 290 -15.66 -15.21 2.88
C THR A 290 -15.13 -16.35 2.01
N SER A 291 -15.95 -16.87 1.10
CA SER A 291 -15.57 -17.96 0.21
C SER A 291 -15.80 -17.59 -1.25
N CYS A 292 -14.86 -18.00 -2.09
CA CYS A 292 -14.85 -17.84 -3.54
C CYS A 292 -14.40 -19.16 -4.16
N ARG A 293 -14.30 -19.17 -5.50
CA ARG A 293 -13.88 -20.35 -6.25
C ARG A 293 -12.39 -20.28 -6.55
N ASN A 294 -11.66 -21.34 -6.22
CA ASN A 294 -10.28 -21.50 -6.67
C ASN A 294 -10.21 -21.76 -8.18
N PHE A 295 -9.00 -21.89 -8.70
CA PHE A 295 -8.74 -22.12 -10.12
C PHE A 295 -9.46 -23.35 -10.72
N ASN A 296 -9.74 -24.37 -9.90
CA ASN A 296 -10.45 -25.58 -10.30
C ASN A 296 -11.98 -25.47 -10.14
N GLY A 297 -12.52 -24.29 -9.83
CA GLY A 297 -13.95 -24.07 -9.62
C GLY A 297 -14.50 -24.60 -8.28
N ARG A 298 -13.62 -24.99 -7.34
CA ARG A 298 -14.03 -25.48 -6.01
C ARG A 298 -14.15 -24.33 -5.03
N THR A 299 -15.15 -24.38 -4.15
CA THR A 299 -15.29 -23.43 -3.05
C THR A 299 -14.11 -23.59 -2.09
N ILE A 300 -13.45 -22.48 -1.76
CA ILE A 300 -12.39 -22.46 -0.75
C ILE A 300 -13.01 -22.51 0.64
N LEU A 301 -12.53 -23.43 1.48
CA LEU A 301 -12.99 -23.67 2.84
C LEU A 301 -11.98 -23.16 3.88
N PRO A 302 -12.42 -22.84 5.12
CA PRO A 302 -11.52 -22.42 6.21
C PRO A 302 -10.42 -23.42 6.58
N THR A 303 -10.60 -24.69 6.20
CA THR A 303 -9.67 -25.80 6.42
C THR A 303 -8.68 -26.01 5.28
N ASP A 304 -8.84 -25.28 4.17
CA ASP A 304 -7.97 -25.43 3.02
C ASP A 304 -6.61 -24.77 3.27
N THR A 305 -5.56 -25.44 2.79
CA THR A 305 -4.23 -24.85 2.72
C THR A 305 -4.22 -23.79 1.63
N ILE A 306 -3.62 -22.64 1.92
CA ILE A 306 -3.46 -21.54 0.96
C ILE A 306 -2.77 -22.06 -0.31
N THR A 307 -3.35 -21.81 -1.49
CA THR A 307 -2.66 -22.16 -2.74
C THR A 307 -1.54 -21.16 -3.02
N MET A 308 -0.30 -21.57 -2.79
CA MET A 308 0.91 -20.85 -3.17
C MET A 308 1.90 -21.82 -3.79
N LYS A 309 2.04 -21.74 -5.10
CA LYS A 309 2.96 -22.55 -5.90
C LYS A 309 3.79 -21.62 -6.77
N GLY A 310 5.04 -21.98 -7.00
CA GLY A 310 5.93 -21.20 -7.85
C GLY A 310 6.77 -22.09 -8.74
N GLY A 311 7.37 -21.46 -9.74
CA GLY A 311 8.32 -22.05 -10.67
C GLY A 311 8.43 -21.23 -11.95
N ASN A 312 9.54 -21.44 -12.66
CA ASN A 312 9.75 -20.86 -13.98
C ASN A 312 8.59 -21.22 -14.92
N ALA A 313 8.17 -20.29 -15.78
CA ALA A 313 7.16 -20.56 -16.79
C ALA A 313 7.54 -21.77 -17.67
N GLY A 314 6.56 -22.61 -17.96
CA GLY A 314 6.75 -23.88 -18.66
C GLY A 314 7.30 -25.03 -17.80
N ALA A 315 7.75 -24.78 -16.57
CA ALA A 315 8.06 -25.82 -15.61
C ALA A 315 6.81 -26.21 -14.79
N GLN A 316 6.84 -27.41 -14.19
CA GLN A 316 5.78 -27.84 -13.27
C GLN A 316 5.89 -27.06 -11.95
N PRO A 317 4.88 -26.26 -11.57
CA PRO A 317 4.95 -25.47 -10.35
C PRO A 317 4.83 -26.38 -9.12
N THR A 318 5.55 -26.04 -8.07
CA THR A 318 5.53 -26.80 -6.80
C THR A 318 5.04 -25.92 -5.67
N SER A 319 4.36 -26.52 -4.69
CA SER A 319 3.80 -25.79 -3.54
C SER A 319 4.90 -25.34 -2.58
N VAL A 320 4.85 -24.07 -2.15
CA VAL A 320 5.78 -23.51 -1.15
C VAL A 320 5.72 -24.22 0.20
N TRP A 321 4.63 -24.95 0.46
CA TRP A 321 4.40 -25.69 1.69
C TRP A 321 5.12 -27.04 1.76
N LEU A 322 5.72 -27.49 0.64
CA LEU A 322 6.49 -28.72 0.56
C LEU A 322 7.96 -28.45 0.93
N PRO A 323 8.59 -29.29 1.76
CA PRO A 323 10.01 -29.14 2.14
C PRO A 323 10.99 -29.12 0.96
N THR A 324 10.59 -29.68 -0.18
CA THR A 324 11.39 -29.70 -1.41
C THR A 324 11.38 -28.38 -2.18
N HIS A 325 10.45 -27.47 -1.87
CA HIS A 325 10.37 -26.18 -2.55
C HIS A 325 11.49 -25.24 -2.06
N PRO A 326 12.25 -24.56 -2.95
CA PRO A 326 13.37 -23.71 -2.56
C PRO A 326 13.02 -22.55 -1.61
N LEU A 327 11.79 -22.06 -1.67
CA LEU A 327 11.29 -21.02 -0.76
C LEU A 327 10.67 -21.56 0.53
N ASN A 328 10.46 -22.87 0.68
CA ASN A 328 9.84 -23.45 1.88
C ASN A 328 10.47 -23.01 3.21
N PRO A 329 11.80 -22.84 3.34
CA PRO A 329 12.40 -22.35 4.59
C PRO A 329 11.80 -21.03 5.09
N TYR A 330 11.26 -20.19 4.22
CA TYR A 330 10.65 -18.90 4.57
C TYR A 330 9.16 -18.99 4.91
N PHE A 331 8.52 -20.10 4.53
CA PHE A 331 7.09 -20.42 4.77
C PHE A 331 6.88 -21.46 5.88
N ALA A 332 7.90 -22.26 6.23
CA ALA A 332 7.73 -23.42 7.12
C ALA A 332 7.26 -23.05 8.54
N GLY A 333 7.58 -21.84 9.02
CA GLY A 333 7.23 -21.36 10.37
C GLY A 333 5.94 -20.54 10.46
N ILE A 334 5.24 -20.29 9.35
CA ILE A 334 4.02 -19.47 9.33
C ILE A 334 2.77 -20.34 9.08
N PRO A 335 1.56 -19.88 9.45
CA PRO A 335 0.34 -20.67 9.28
C PRO A 335 0.10 -21.10 7.82
N LYS A 336 -0.39 -22.33 7.60
CA LYS A 336 -0.73 -22.83 6.25
C LYS A 336 -2.15 -22.50 5.81
N LEU A 337 -3.01 -22.14 6.75
CA LEU A 337 -4.43 -21.87 6.54
C LEU A 337 -4.69 -20.36 6.54
N TYR A 338 -5.64 -19.94 5.72
CA TYR A 338 -6.10 -18.54 5.64
C TYR A 338 -6.53 -17.96 7.00
N THR A 339 -7.22 -18.75 7.83
CA THR A 339 -7.71 -18.34 9.15
C THR A 339 -6.60 -18.02 10.16
N GLY A 340 -5.36 -18.46 9.89
CA GLY A 340 -4.19 -18.08 10.66
C GLY A 340 -3.80 -16.61 10.48
N TYR A 341 -4.23 -15.98 9.38
CA TYR A 341 -3.80 -14.65 8.97
C TYR A 341 -4.80 -13.54 9.28
N THR A 342 -5.88 -13.83 9.99
CA THR A 342 -6.87 -12.80 10.36
C THR A 342 -6.26 -11.67 11.21
N ASP A 343 -5.34 -12.03 12.11
CA ASP A 343 -4.75 -11.14 13.11
C ASP A 343 -3.22 -11.17 12.98
N THR A 344 -2.59 -10.04 12.69
CA THR A 344 -1.13 -9.95 12.52
C THR A 344 -0.37 -10.18 13.82
N THR A 345 -1.03 -10.02 14.96
CA THR A 345 -0.41 -10.16 16.29
C THR A 345 -0.43 -11.60 16.81
N GLN A 346 -1.14 -12.51 16.13
CA GLN A 346 -1.31 -13.92 16.52
C GLN A 346 -0.68 -14.89 15.50
N LEU A 347 0.54 -14.59 15.04
CA LEU A 347 1.32 -15.40 14.08
C LEU A 347 2.55 -16.05 14.72
N GLY A 348 2.54 -16.22 16.05
CA GLY A 348 3.65 -16.82 16.81
C GLY A 348 4.93 -15.98 16.72
N ALA A 349 6.06 -16.62 16.43
CA ALA A 349 7.37 -15.94 16.29
C ALA A 349 7.43 -14.96 15.11
N HIS A 350 6.42 -14.98 14.23
CA HIS A 350 6.32 -14.11 13.06
C HIS A 350 5.26 -13.00 13.22
N SER A 351 4.68 -12.84 14.42
CA SER A 351 3.77 -11.73 14.69
C SER A 351 4.42 -10.37 14.43
N TYR A 352 3.61 -9.44 13.94
CA TYR A 352 4.03 -8.08 13.65
C TYR A 352 2.88 -7.08 13.84
N SER A 353 3.26 -5.82 13.97
CA SER A 353 2.33 -4.69 14.07
C SER A 353 2.70 -3.58 13.09
N TYR A 354 1.79 -2.63 12.95
CA TYR A 354 2.04 -1.37 12.25
C TYR A 354 2.16 -0.24 13.26
N ASN A 355 3.12 0.65 13.03
CA ASN A 355 3.17 1.95 13.65
C ASN A 355 2.66 2.99 12.63
N PHE A 356 1.51 3.57 12.95
CA PHE A 356 0.85 4.59 12.15
C PHE A 356 1.11 6.01 12.65
N THR A 357 1.75 6.16 13.81
CA THR A 357 1.97 7.46 14.44
C THR A 357 2.64 8.42 13.45
N GLY A 358 2.22 9.68 13.43
CA GLY A 358 2.66 10.67 12.44
C GLY A 358 2.02 10.56 11.05
N THR A 359 1.11 9.62 10.81
CA THR A 359 0.33 9.50 9.54
C THR A 359 -1.16 9.71 9.79
N MET A 360 -1.93 9.99 8.73
CA MET A 360 -3.40 10.05 8.83
C MET A 360 -4.04 8.71 9.21
N LEU A 361 -3.34 7.59 9.00
CA LEU A 361 -3.82 6.25 9.35
C LEU A 361 -3.89 6.04 10.87
N ASP A 362 -3.10 6.75 11.68
CA ASP A 362 -3.13 6.62 13.15
C ASP A 362 -4.51 6.95 13.71
N LYS A 363 -5.06 8.07 13.29
CA LYS A 363 -6.38 8.52 13.73
C LYS A 363 -7.48 7.67 13.12
N MET A 364 -7.35 7.24 11.86
CA MET A 364 -8.27 6.28 11.26
C MET A 364 -8.34 4.99 12.08
N ASN A 365 -7.20 4.45 12.50
CA ASN A 365 -7.10 3.27 13.35
C ASN A 365 -7.69 3.47 14.76
N LYS A 366 -7.51 4.65 15.36
CA LYS A 366 -8.01 4.97 16.70
C LYS A 366 -9.50 5.33 16.73
N GLN A 367 -10.02 5.98 15.69
CA GLN A 367 -11.39 6.51 15.63
C GLN A 367 -12.37 5.61 14.89
N CYS A 368 -11.86 4.71 14.02
CA CYS A 368 -12.68 3.75 13.28
C CYS A 368 -13.80 4.43 12.49
N THR A 369 -15.05 3.95 12.58
CA THR A 369 -16.19 4.54 11.87
C THR A 369 -16.52 5.96 12.31
N LYS A 370 -16.01 6.41 13.47
CA LYS A 370 -16.12 7.81 13.93
C LYS A 370 -15.01 8.71 13.39
N PHE A 371 -14.20 8.21 12.45
CA PHE A 371 -13.15 9.00 11.83
C PHE A 371 -13.76 10.24 11.18
N HIS A 372 -13.54 11.36 11.84
CA HIS A 372 -13.78 12.69 11.35
C HIS A 372 -12.45 13.41 11.50
N PRO A 373 -11.80 13.86 10.41
CA PRO A 373 -10.55 14.58 10.53
C PRO A 373 -10.71 15.76 11.52
N SER A 374 -9.66 15.99 12.31
CA SER A 374 -9.51 16.92 13.44
C SER A 374 -8.39 17.96 13.34
N LEU A 375 -8.57 19.28 13.14
CA LEU A 375 -7.44 20.23 13.28
C LEU A 375 -6.75 20.13 14.66
N ALA A 376 -7.51 19.95 15.74
CA ALA A 376 -7.00 19.70 17.09
C ALA A 376 -6.37 18.30 17.26
N SER A 377 -6.50 17.41 16.27
CA SER A 377 -5.99 16.03 16.32
C SER A 377 -4.56 15.87 15.79
N PHE A 378 -3.98 16.90 15.17
CA PHE A 378 -2.60 16.91 14.65
C PHE A 378 -1.61 17.67 15.54
N LEU A 379 -2.09 18.18 16.68
CA LEU A 379 -1.24 18.72 17.73
C LEU A 379 -1.07 17.68 18.85
N TYR A 380 0.19 17.31 19.09
CA TYR A 380 0.78 16.71 20.30
C TYR A 380 0.89 15.18 20.46
N GLU A 381 2.11 14.68 20.22
CA GLU A 381 3.04 14.16 21.25
C GLU A 381 4.24 15.15 21.31
N PRO A 382 4.91 15.39 22.47
CA PRO A 382 5.88 16.49 22.62
C PRO A 382 7.18 16.38 21.80
N ASN A 383 7.38 15.26 21.10
CA ASN A 383 8.63 14.89 20.43
C ASN A 383 8.46 14.46 18.96
N GLU A 384 7.29 14.69 18.35
CA GLU A 384 7.06 14.34 16.93
C GLU A 384 6.99 15.58 16.04
N GLU A 385 7.55 15.49 14.83
CA GLU A 385 7.43 16.52 13.80
C GLU A 385 5.95 16.78 13.50
N ALA A 386 5.55 18.05 13.47
CA ALA A 386 4.19 18.45 13.12
C ALA A 386 3.80 17.87 11.74
N ALA A 387 2.54 17.46 11.58
CA ALA A 387 2.02 17.04 10.29
C ALA A 387 2.29 18.12 9.22
N SER A 388 2.56 17.73 7.98
CA SER A 388 2.84 18.69 6.90
C SER A 388 1.67 19.67 6.73
N ALA A 389 1.96 20.87 6.23
CA ALA A 389 0.94 21.88 5.95
C ALA A 389 -0.15 21.36 5.01
N ASP A 390 0.23 20.52 4.04
CA ASP A 390 -0.66 19.90 3.06
C ASP A 390 -1.64 18.93 3.71
N VAL A 391 -1.12 18.03 4.56
CA VAL A 391 -1.93 17.11 5.37
C VAL A 391 -2.90 17.92 6.23
N THR A 392 -2.41 18.92 6.95
CA THR A 392 -3.26 19.80 7.79
C THR A 392 -4.38 20.48 6.97
N THR A 393 -4.08 20.90 5.74
CA THR A 393 -5.05 21.52 4.83
C THR A 393 -6.13 20.53 4.40
N GLU A 394 -5.75 19.30 4.04
CA GLU A 394 -6.70 18.24 3.68
C GLU A 394 -7.63 17.84 4.80
N ILE A 395 -7.09 17.66 6.01
CA ILE A 395 -7.90 17.42 7.21
C ILE A 395 -8.91 18.54 7.42
N SER A 396 -8.46 19.80 7.32
CA SER A 396 -9.33 20.96 7.49
C SER A 396 -10.43 21.03 6.43
N TRP A 397 -10.12 20.66 5.19
CA TRP A 397 -11.10 20.59 4.12
C TRP A 397 -12.14 19.50 4.38
N LEU A 398 -11.70 18.27 4.66
CA LEU A 398 -12.58 17.13 4.94
C LEU A 398 -13.52 17.42 6.10
N GLN A 399 -13.04 18.12 7.13
CA GLN A 399 -13.85 18.58 8.25
C GLN A 399 -15.00 19.47 7.83
N ASP A 400 -14.68 20.52 7.10
CA ASP A 400 -15.69 21.49 6.71
C ASP A 400 -16.66 20.87 5.71
N ALA A 401 -16.16 20.03 4.79
CA ALA A 401 -16.98 19.35 3.80
C ALA A 401 -17.95 18.38 4.48
N THR A 402 -17.46 17.60 5.44
CA THR A 402 -18.31 16.72 6.26
C THR A 402 -19.33 17.54 7.04
N ARG A 403 -18.93 18.63 7.71
CA ARG A 403 -19.84 19.50 8.47
C ARG A 403 -20.91 20.12 7.58
N LEU A 404 -20.54 20.54 6.37
CA LEU A 404 -21.47 21.11 5.40
C LEU A 404 -22.46 20.04 4.93
N ALA A 405 -21.97 18.87 4.51
CA ALA A 405 -22.80 17.75 4.07
C ALA A 405 -23.76 17.26 5.16
N SER A 406 -23.34 17.22 6.43
CA SER A 406 -24.19 16.84 7.56
C SER A 406 -25.36 17.81 7.84
N LYS A 407 -25.42 18.97 7.19
CA LYS A 407 -26.61 19.84 7.23
C LYS A 407 -27.72 19.35 6.30
N PHE A 408 -27.37 18.56 5.29
CA PHE A 408 -28.27 18.07 4.24
C PHE A 408 -28.57 16.57 4.39
N TYR A 409 -27.63 15.81 4.95
CA TYR A 409 -27.71 14.36 5.09
C TYR A 409 -27.46 13.92 6.54
N THR A 410 -28.22 12.93 7.01
CA THR A 410 -28.12 12.40 8.38
C THR A 410 -27.43 11.03 8.44
N ASP A 411 -27.53 10.21 7.40
CA ASP A 411 -26.80 8.93 7.32
C ASP A 411 -25.30 9.21 7.06
N PRO A 412 -24.39 8.71 7.92
CA PRO A 412 -22.95 8.90 7.72
C PRO A 412 -22.44 8.41 6.36
N LYS A 413 -23.03 7.36 5.78
CA LYS A 413 -22.66 6.86 4.45
C LYS A 413 -23.01 7.86 3.35
N ASP A 414 -24.18 8.49 3.45
CA ASP A 414 -24.61 9.52 2.50
C ASP A 414 -23.72 10.76 2.62
N VAL A 415 -23.39 11.19 3.85
CA VAL A 415 -22.43 12.27 4.10
C VAL A 415 -21.08 11.96 3.45
N ASN A 416 -20.53 10.77 3.67
CA ASN A 416 -19.25 10.35 3.09
C ASN A 416 -19.30 10.27 1.57
N LEU A 417 -20.39 9.78 0.99
CA LEU A 417 -20.58 9.72 -0.45
C LEU A 417 -20.60 11.13 -1.05
N GLN A 418 -21.33 12.07 -0.44
CA GLN A 418 -21.39 13.46 -0.91
C GLN A 418 -20.00 14.12 -0.89
N VAL A 419 -19.24 13.96 0.19
CA VAL A 419 -17.86 14.50 0.26
C VAL A 419 -16.94 13.82 -0.75
N GLN A 420 -17.09 12.51 -0.98
CA GLN A 420 -16.33 11.80 -2.00
C GLN A 420 -16.66 12.30 -3.41
N MET A 421 -17.93 12.60 -3.70
CA MET A 421 -18.31 13.19 -5.00
C MET A 421 -17.64 14.55 -5.21
N MET A 422 -17.60 15.42 -4.19
CA MET A 422 -16.88 16.70 -4.25
C MET A 422 -15.39 16.50 -4.59
N LEU A 423 -14.75 15.51 -3.94
CA LEU A 423 -13.36 15.15 -4.20
C LEU A 423 -13.15 14.68 -5.64
N CYS A 424 -13.98 13.74 -6.11
CA CYS A 424 -13.84 13.16 -7.44
C CYS A 424 -14.05 14.22 -8.53
N VAL A 425 -15.01 15.15 -8.34
CA VAL A 425 -15.23 16.27 -9.26
C VAL A 425 -14.01 17.19 -9.26
N TYR A 426 -13.42 17.51 -8.10
CA TYR A 426 -12.19 18.29 -8.05
C TYR A 426 -11.04 17.64 -8.82
N TYR A 427 -10.83 16.33 -8.63
CA TYR A 427 -9.80 15.62 -9.37
C TYR A 427 -10.07 15.64 -10.88
N ASN A 428 -11.33 15.45 -11.27
CA ASN A 428 -11.73 15.44 -12.68
C ASN A 428 -11.50 16.79 -13.35
N GLU A 429 -11.96 17.87 -12.73
CA GLU A 429 -12.01 19.20 -13.33
C GLU A 429 -10.69 19.98 -13.14
N CYS A 430 -9.98 19.76 -12.03
CA CYS A 430 -8.88 20.63 -11.60
C CYS A 430 -7.52 19.94 -11.57
N LEU A 431 -7.45 18.61 -11.50
CA LEU A 431 -6.19 17.86 -11.34
C LEU A 431 -5.88 16.91 -12.51
N GLY A 432 -6.46 17.17 -13.68
CA GLY A 432 -6.10 16.47 -14.91
C GLY A 432 -6.96 15.25 -15.26
N GLY A 433 -8.07 15.03 -14.54
CA GLY A 433 -9.08 14.02 -14.91
C GLY A 433 -9.12 12.81 -13.98
N VAL A 434 -10.25 12.09 -14.00
CA VAL A 434 -10.34 10.73 -13.46
C VAL A 434 -10.56 9.73 -14.59
N PHE A 435 -9.76 8.67 -14.61
CA PHE A 435 -9.72 7.73 -15.73
C PHE A 435 -10.11 6.33 -15.29
N ASP A 436 -10.70 5.59 -16.22
CA ASP A 436 -10.88 4.14 -16.07
C ASP A 436 -9.54 3.42 -16.28
N TYR A 437 -9.48 2.15 -15.87
CA TYR A 437 -8.36 1.29 -16.19
C TYR A 437 -8.17 1.15 -17.70
N SER A 438 -6.92 1.10 -18.16
CA SER A 438 -6.64 0.76 -19.55
C SER A 438 -7.17 -0.63 -19.89
N GLU A 439 -7.57 -0.87 -21.15
CA GLU A 439 -8.04 -2.18 -21.59
C GLU A 439 -6.98 -3.28 -21.39
N LYS A 440 -5.69 -2.93 -21.52
CA LYS A 440 -4.56 -3.82 -21.19
C LYS A 440 -4.59 -4.22 -19.72
N PHE A 441 -4.80 -3.28 -18.82
CA PHE A 441 -4.89 -3.54 -17.39
C PHE A 441 -6.12 -4.38 -17.03
N LYS A 442 -7.31 -4.05 -17.57
CA LYS A 442 -8.53 -4.83 -17.37
C LYS A 442 -8.36 -6.27 -17.82
N THR A 443 -7.70 -6.48 -18.96
CA THR A 443 -7.39 -7.81 -19.49
C THR A 443 -6.43 -8.56 -18.58
N SER A 444 -5.34 -7.91 -18.13
CA SER A 444 -4.34 -8.53 -17.26
C SER A 444 -4.92 -8.90 -15.90
N PHE A 445 -5.50 -7.93 -15.18
CA PHE A 445 -6.02 -8.13 -13.82
C PHE A 445 -7.44 -8.73 -13.79
N ARG A 446 -8.03 -9.02 -14.96
CA ARG A 446 -9.40 -9.56 -15.12
C ARG A 446 -10.46 -8.72 -14.38
N VAL A 447 -10.30 -7.40 -14.46
CA VAL A 447 -11.17 -6.45 -13.76
C VAL A 447 -12.29 -6.01 -14.68
N SER A 448 -13.54 -6.18 -14.22
CA SER A 448 -14.74 -5.73 -14.93
C SER A 448 -15.38 -4.47 -14.34
N VAL A 449 -14.90 -4.02 -13.18
CA VAL A 449 -15.41 -2.84 -12.48
C VAL A 449 -14.51 -1.62 -12.71
N LYS A 450 -15.09 -0.43 -12.58
CA LYS A 450 -14.36 0.83 -12.69
C LYS A 450 -13.80 1.26 -11.33
N PRO A 451 -12.76 2.10 -11.31
CA PRO A 451 -12.34 2.78 -10.09
C PRO A 451 -13.49 3.57 -9.44
N PRO A 452 -13.54 3.68 -8.10
CA PRO A 452 -14.58 4.42 -7.37
C PRO A 452 -14.87 5.83 -7.92
N CYS A 453 -13.87 6.70 -8.05
CA CYS A 453 -14.11 8.06 -8.55
C CYS A 453 -14.52 8.10 -10.02
N LYS A 454 -14.07 7.14 -10.83
CA LYS A 454 -14.51 7.06 -12.23
C LYS A 454 -15.98 6.67 -12.32
N SER A 455 -16.43 5.71 -11.50
CA SER A 455 -17.85 5.35 -11.39
C SER A 455 -18.69 6.56 -10.99
N ILE A 456 -18.27 7.27 -9.94
CA ILE A 456 -18.94 8.49 -9.44
C ILE A 456 -19.09 9.56 -10.53
N ILE A 457 -18.02 9.85 -11.27
CA ILE A 457 -18.07 10.87 -12.33
C ILE A 457 -18.96 10.44 -13.48
N ASP A 458 -18.95 9.17 -13.85
CA ASP A 458 -19.87 8.65 -14.87
C ASP A 458 -21.32 8.73 -14.42
N ASP A 459 -21.61 8.47 -13.14
CA ASP A 459 -22.96 8.54 -12.57
C ASP A 459 -23.47 9.99 -12.50
N LEU A 460 -22.62 10.93 -12.09
CA LEU A 460 -22.90 12.37 -12.12
C LEU A 460 -23.18 12.86 -13.55
N ALA A 461 -22.37 12.45 -14.52
CA ALA A 461 -22.54 12.84 -15.92
C ALA A 461 -23.84 12.30 -16.55
N ARG A 462 -24.35 11.15 -16.08
CA ARG A 462 -25.64 10.60 -16.49
C ARG A 462 -26.84 11.19 -15.73
N GLY A 463 -26.59 11.86 -14.61
CA GLY A 463 -27.64 12.34 -13.71
C GLY A 463 -28.22 11.25 -12.79
N ASP A 464 -27.53 10.13 -12.64
CA ASP A 464 -27.95 9.04 -11.74
C ASP A 464 -27.75 9.41 -10.26
N VAL A 465 -26.79 10.31 -10.00
CA VAL A 465 -26.51 10.90 -8.68
C VAL A 465 -26.28 12.40 -8.80
N VAL A 466 -26.41 13.12 -7.67
CA VAL A 466 -26.16 14.57 -7.59
C VAL A 466 -25.40 14.92 -6.32
N ILE A 467 -24.58 15.97 -6.37
CA ILE A 467 -24.04 16.62 -5.17
C ILE A 467 -25.13 17.53 -4.60
N GLY A 468 -25.87 17.05 -3.60
CA GLY A 468 -27.00 17.78 -3.01
C GLY A 468 -26.60 18.76 -1.89
N VAL A 469 -25.32 19.10 -1.79
CA VAL A 469 -24.77 19.92 -0.70
C VAL A 469 -24.50 21.33 -1.20
N GLN A 470 -25.44 22.25 -1.00
CA GLN A 470 -25.29 23.62 -1.50
C GLN A 470 -24.04 24.31 -0.94
N GLY A 471 -23.23 24.92 -1.82
CA GLY A 471 -22.04 25.69 -1.46
C GLY A 471 -20.76 24.86 -1.29
N TRP A 472 -20.77 23.61 -1.74
CA TRP A 472 -19.62 22.71 -1.67
C TRP A 472 -18.44 23.17 -2.54
N GLU A 473 -18.74 23.75 -3.71
CA GLU A 473 -17.79 24.29 -4.69
C GLU A 473 -16.95 25.38 -4.05
N SER A 474 -17.64 26.36 -3.45
CA SER A 474 -17.02 27.50 -2.77
C SER A 474 -16.15 27.06 -1.60
N LEU A 475 -16.57 26.02 -0.88
CA LEU A 475 -15.81 25.48 0.24
C LEU A 475 -14.50 24.82 -0.21
N LEU A 476 -14.56 24.08 -1.31
CA LEU A 476 -13.42 23.39 -1.91
C LEU A 476 -12.43 24.40 -2.52
N LEU A 477 -12.92 25.34 -3.33
CA LEU A 477 -12.11 26.38 -3.98
C LEU A 477 -11.48 27.38 -3.00
N LYS A 478 -12.02 27.50 -1.79
CA LYS A 478 -11.39 28.28 -0.71
C LYS A 478 -10.01 27.74 -0.32
N ARG A 479 -9.77 26.44 -0.50
CA ARG A 479 -8.53 25.76 -0.09
C ARG A 479 -7.68 25.31 -1.26
N TYR A 480 -8.31 24.86 -2.33
CA TYR A 480 -7.61 24.30 -3.47
C TYR A 480 -7.91 25.10 -4.74
N PRO A 481 -6.89 25.70 -5.38
CA PRO A 481 -7.09 26.50 -6.58
C PRO A 481 -7.45 25.62 -7.78
N CYS A 482 -8.43 26.05 -8.57
CA CYS A 482 -8.78 25.42 -9.83
C CYS A 482 -8.62 26.44 -10.97
N ASN A 483 -7.71 26.16 -11.91
CA ASN A 483 -7.36 27.14 -12.95
C ASN A 483 -8.45 27.31 -14.01
N ASN A 484 -9.18 26.25 -14.36
CA ASN A 484 -10.21 26.27 -15.41
C ASN A 484 -11.36 25.30 -15.07
N PRO A 485 -12.16 25.55 -14.02
CA PRO A 485 -13.34 24.72 -13.75
C PRO A 485 -14.33 24.83 -14.93
N SER A 486 -14.98 23.72 -15.31
CA SER A 486 -16.04 23.79 -16.32
C SER A 486 -17.23 24.62 -15.82
N VAL A 487 -18.11 25.06 -16.74
CA VAL A 487 -19.35 25.78 -16.38
C VAL A 487 -20.30 24.92 -15.53
N LEU A 488 -20.07 23.60 -15.51
CA LEU A 488 -20.81 22.60 -14.72
C LEU A 488 -20.23 22.40 -13.31
N PHE A 489 -19.05 22.99 -13.01
CA PHE A 489 -18.43 22.95 -11.70
C PHE A 489 -19.08 23.92 -10.73
#